data_AF-A0A353Q7A6-F1
#
_entry.id   AF-A0A353Q7A6-F1
#
_cell.length_a   1.000
_cell.length_b   1.000
_cell.length_c   1.000
_cell.angle_alpha   90.00
_cell.angle_beta   90.00
_cell.angle_gamma   90.00
#
_symmetry.space_group_name_H-M   'P 1'
#
loop_
_entity.id
_entity.type
_entity.pdbx_description
1 polymer ?
#
loop_
_entity_poly.entity_id
_entity_poly.type
_entity_poly.pdbx_seq_one_letter_code
_entity_poly.pdbx_strand_id
1 'polypeptide(L)'
;MWEPGAYALCLIILLCSNIYKNGLKVTAKNLVYSISLITTFSTAGYLAFSCIVLLYALNIRKVIFRLVAIVIVAIIALSVYQLNFIGDKINNFIDASNTQSVAVSQIVEGKREANRIYSMIISVERSLKNPLGYGYDMEAARRSIPKYSNILTVNGLGDILIKWGWAGLILFIFSVSKFIRYLGRDTNDLTMFILFLFSFLICCFSNPISVNSLIWSIVLLPYIIFSDDSQDEKKVLSNCNSGDVSIP
;
A
#
# COMPACT_ATOMS: atom_id res chain seq x y z
N MET A 1 -3.19 -14.53 7.30
CA MET A 1 -3.01 -13.11 7.69
C MET A 1 -3.20 -13.03 9.20
N TRP A 2 -2.14 -13.09 9.98
CA TRP A 2 -2.23 -13.05 11.45
C TRP A 2 -1.19 -12.10 12.07
N GLU A 3 -0.83 -11.05 11.33
CA GLU A 3 0.03 -9.97 11.82
C GLU A 3 -0.73 -8.64 11.81
N PRO A 4 -0.46 -7.75 12.79
CA PRO A 4 -1.14 -6.46 12.90
C PRO A 4 -1.09 -5.59 11.65
N GLY A 5 0.01 -5.65 10.87
CA GLY A 5 0.15 -4.89 9.64
C GLY A 5 -0.77 -5.35 8.51
N ALA A 6 -0.99 -6.66 8.37
CA ALA A 6 -1.93 -7.22 7.40
C ALA A 6 -3.38 -6.86 7.74
N TYR A 7 -3.73 -6.84 9.03
CA TYR A 7 -5.05 -6.39 9.48
C TYR A 7 -5.24 -4.89 9.24
N ALA A 8 -4.22 -4.07 9.52
CA ALA A 8 -4.26 -2.64 9.22
C ALA A 8 -4.49 -2.35 7.73
N LEU A 9 -3.88 -3.11 6.82
CA LEU A 9 -4.12 -2.99 5.38
C LEU A 9 -5.59 -3.19 5.01
N CYS A 10 -6.25 -4.21 5.56
CA CYS A 10 -7.68 -4.44 5.36
C CYS A 10 -8.51 -3.24 5.84
N LEU A 11 -8.22 -2.72 7.03
CA LEU A 11 -8.93 -1.56 7.58
C LEU A 11 -8.72 -0.29 6.74
N ILE A 12 -7.51 -0.07 6.22
CA ILE A 12 -7.21 1.05 5.31
C ILE A 12 -8.05 0.93 4.04
N ILE A 13 -8.11 -0.25 3.41
CA ILE A 13 -8.94 -0.47 2.21
C ILE A 13 -10.42 -0.20 2.49
N LEU A 14 -10.93 -0.72 3.62
CA LEU A 14 -12.33 -0.50 4.04
C LEU A 14 -12.62 0.99 4.30
N LEU A 15 -11.70 1.68 4.95
CA LEU A 15 -11.80 3.10 5.25
C LEU A 15 -11.78 3.94 3.95
N CYS A 16 -10.84 3.69 3.05
CA CYS A 16 -10.79 4.32 1.72
C CYS A 16 -12.07 4.10 0.93
N SER A 17 -12.56 2.85 0.88
CA SER A 17 -13.79 2.49 0.18
C SER A 17 -15.02 3.23 0.75
N ASN A 18 -15.12 3.32 2.07
CA ASN A 18 -16.23 4.02 2.71
C ASN A 18 -16.15 5.55 2.54
N ILE A 19 -14.95 6.13 2.48
CA ILE A 19 -14.75 7.55 2.17
C ILE A 19 -15.11 7.84 0.71
N TYR A 20 -14.71 7.01 -0.25
CA TYR A 20 -15.14 7.21 -1.65
C TYR A 20 -16.66 7.13 -1.80
N LYS A 21 -17.31 6.19 -1.11
CA LYS A 21 -18.78 6.03 -1.19
C LYS A 21 -19.56 7.17 -0.54
N ASN A 22 -19.10 7.70 0.58
CA ASN A 22 -19.87 8.68 1.38
C ASN A 22 -19.28 10.11 1.33
N GLY A 23 -18.20 10.31 0.58
CA GLY A 23 -17.36 11.49 0.65
C GLY A 23 -16.60 11.60 1.98
N LEU A 24 -15.99 12.77 2.21
CA LEU A 24 -15.22 13.09 3.43
C LEU A 24 -16.10 13.38 4.66
N LYS A 25 -17.18 12.61 4.83
CA LYS A 25 -18.07 12.66 6.00
C LYS A 25 -17.58 11.66 7.04
N VAL A 26 -17.52 12.07 8.31
CA VAL A 26 -17.24 11.15 9.42
C VAL A 26 -18.49 10.31 9.69
N THR A 27 -18.47 9.06 9.23
CA THR A 27 -19.56 8.09 9.46
C THR A 27 -19.21 7.16 10.63
N ALA A 28 -20.21 6.47 11.20
CA ALA A 28 -19.98 5.47 12.24
C ALA A 28 -18.99 4.38 11.78
N LYS A 29 -19.05 3.97 10.51
CA LYS A 29 -18.09 3.01 9.92
C LYS A 29 -16.66 3.58 9.92
N ASN A 30 -16.49 4.84 9.53
CA ASN A 30 -15.17 5.50 9.57
C ASN A 30 -14.61 5.52 10.99
N LEU A 31 -15.44 5.78 12.00
CA LEU A 31 -15.02 5.76 13.41
C LEU A 31 -14.61 4.36 13.85
N VAL A 32 -15.40 3.33 13.56
CA VAL A 32 -15.08 1.94 13.91
C VAL A 32 -13.77 1.49 13.26
N TYR A 33 -13.57 1.76 11.97
CA TYR A 33 -12.32 1.42 11.28
C TYR A 33 -11.14 2.20 11.85
N SER A 34 -11.31 3.48 12.19
CA SER A 34 -10.26 4.32 12.78
C SER A 34 -9.86 3.83 14.17
N ILE A 35 -10.83 3.52 15.04
CA ILE A 35 -10.54 2.99 16.39
C ILE A 35 -9.83 1.64 16.27
N SER A 36 -10.32 0.77 15.38
CA SER A 36 -9.70 -0.54 15.13
C SER A 36 -8.27 -0.39 14.60
N LEU A 37 -8.00 0.60 13.75
CA LEU A 37 -6.65 0.92 13.26
C LEU A 37 -5.75 1.36 14.41
N ILE A 38 -6.22 2.28 15.26
CA ILE A 38 -5.47 2.80 16.41
C ILE A 38 -5.10 1.66 17.37
N THR A 39 -5.99 0.70 17.62
CA THR A 39 -5.72 -0.42 18.52
C THR A 39 -4.90 -1.55 17.92
N THR A 40 -4.53 -1.49 16.62
CA THR A 40 -3.68 -2.52 16.01
C THR A 40 -2.23 -2.51 16.50
N PHE A 41 -1.73 -1.39 17.05
CA PHE A 41 -0.31 -1.23 17.39
C PHE A 41 0.65 -1.48 16.20
N SER A 42 0.18 -1.19 14.98
CA SER A 42 0.95 -1.30 13.73
C SER A 42 1.53 0.05 13.33
N THR A 43 2.86 0.21 13.36
CA THR A 43 3.54 1.44 12.94
C THR A 43 3.24 1.80 11.48
N ALA A 44 3.20 0.81 10.59
CA ALA A 44 2.80 1.01 9.20
C ALA A 44 1.31 1.34 9.06
N GLY A 45 0.45 0.73 9.88
CA GLY A 45 -0.97 1.09 9.95
C GLY A 45 -1.17 2.55 10.37
N TYR A 46 -0.41 3.04 11.35
CA TYR A 46 -0.45 4.43 11.78
C TYR A 46 0.07 5.40 10.71
N LEU A 47 1.15 5.04 10.01
CA LEU A 47 1.67 5.85 8.91
C LEU A 47 0.71 5.88 7.70
N ALA A 48 0.06 4.76 7.38
CA ALA A 48 -0.97 4.72 6.35
C ALA A 48 -2.21 5.52 6.76
N PHE A 49 -2.61 5.45 8.03
CA PHE A 49 -3.75 6.18 8.57
C PHE A 49 -3.48 7.69 8.64
N SER A 50 -2.25 8.12 8.92
CA SER A 50 -1.91 9.56 8.95
C SER A 50 -2.11 10.23 7.58
N CYS A 51 -1.93 9.50 6.49
CA CYS A 51 -2.26 10.00 5.13
C CYS A 51 -3.76 10.26 4.99
N ILE A 52 -4.62 9.42 5.60
CA ILE A 52 -6.07 9.62 5.61
C ILE A 52 -6.45 10.79 6.52
N VAL A 53 -5.82 10.93 7.69
CA VAL A 53 -6.04 12.09 8.56
C VAL A 53 -5.60 13.38 7.87
N LEU A 54 -4.47 13.36 7.15
CA LEU A 54 -3.99 14.48 6.35
C LEU A 54 -5.00 14.86 5.26
N LEU A 55 -5.63 13.87 4.61
CA LEU A 55 -6.70 14.14 3.64
C LEU A 55 -7.85 14.94 4.26
N TYR A 56 -8.32 14.55 5.46
CA TYR A 56 -9.35 15.30 6.18
C TYR A 56 -8.89 16.72 6.53
N ALA A 57 -7.64 16.87 6.98
CA ALA A 57 -7.07 18.19 7.31
C ALA A 57 -6.99 19.10 6.06
N LEU A 58 -6.53 18.57 4.92
CA LEU A 58 -6.39 19.32 3.67
C LEU A 58 -7.73 19.77 3.09
N ASN A 59 -8.81 19.03 3.34
CA ASN A 59 -10.16 19.36 2.87
C ASN A 59 -10.86 20.47 3.70
N ILE A 60 -10.22 20.97 4.77
CA ILE A 60 -10.77 22.08 5.56
C ILE A 60 -10.72 23.37 4.72
N ARG A 61 -11.89 23.94 4.43
CA ARG A 61 -12.03 25.14 3.58
C ARG A 61 -11.27 26.37 4.10
N LYS A 62 -11.28 26.60 5.42
CA LYS A 62 -10.64 27.77 6.03
C LYS A 62 -9.16 27.48 6.28
N VAL A 63 -8.27 28.27 5.66
CA VAL A 63 -6.81 28.08 5.73
C VAL A 63 -6.31 28.02 7.17
N ILE A 64 -6.80 28.89 8.05
CA ILE A 64 -6.39 28.89 9.46
C ILE A 64 -6.70 27.56 10.15
N PHE A 65 -7.90 27.01 9.95
CA PHE A 65 -8.29 25.73 10.54
C PHE A 65 -7.54 24.55 9.91
N ARG A 66 -7.24 24.63 8.62
CA ARG A 66 -6.37 23.66 7.94
C ARG A 66 -4.97 23.65 8.55
N LEU A 67 -4.35 24.81 8.75
CA LEU A 67 -3.03 24.93 9.37
C LEU A 67 -3.05 24.40 10.81
N VAL A 68 -4.05 24.78 11.60
CA VAL A 68 -4.24 24.25 12.96
C VAL A 68 -4.37 22.73 12.96
N ALA A 69 -5.17 22.16 12.06
CA ALA A 69 -5.32 20.71 11.95
C ALA A 69 -4.00 20.01 11.60
N ILE A 70 -3.20 20.56 10.67
CA ILE A 70 -1.88 20.02 10.31
C ILE A 70 -0.93 20.07 11.53
N VAL A 71 -0.93 21.17 12.28
CA VAL A 71 -0.11 21.30 13.50
C VAL A 71 -0.54 20.28 14.55
N ILE A 72 -1.85 20.09 14.77
CA ILE A 72 -2.37 19.07 15.69
C ILE A 72 -1.93 17.67 15.26
N VAL A 73 -2.02 17.35 13.96
CA VAL A 73 -1.54 16.06 13.43
C VAL A 73 -0.06 15.86 13.68
N ALA A 74 0.76 16.90 13.48
CA ALA A 74 2.19 16.85 13.76
C ALA A 74 2.50 16.63 15.24
N ILE A 75 1.79 17.32 16.14
CA ILE A 75 1.92 17.13 17.60
C ILE A 75 1.55 15.70 17.99
N ILE A 76 0.41 15.18 17.49
CA ILE A 76 -0.01 13.80 17.76
C ILE A 76 1.05 12.81 17.27
N ALA A 77 1.62 13.02 16.07
CA ALA A 77 2.67 12.16 15.55
C ALA A 77 3.92 12.14 16.45
N LEU A 78 4.32 13.31 16.99
CA LEU A 78 5.42 13.42 17.95
C LEU A 78 5.10 12.73 19.28
N SER A 79 3.88 12.86 19.79
CA SER A 79 3.46 12.17 21.02
C SER A 79 3.41 10.65 20.85
N VAL A 80 2.94 10.18 19.69
CA VAL A 80 2.91 8.75 19.33
C VAL A 80 4.33 8.20 19.23
N TYR A 81 5.29 8.97 18.73
CA TYR A 81 6.71 8.59 18.71
C TYR A 81 7.30 8.35 20.10
N GLN A 82 6.85 9.11 21.12
CA GLN A 82 7.32 8.96 22.50
C GLN A 82 6.80 7.70 23.21
N LEU A 83 5.81 6.99 22.65
CA LEU A 83 5.35 5.74 23.21
C LEU A 83 6.44 4.67 23.05
N ASN A 84 6.88 4.07 24.17
CA ASN A 84 8.00 3.10 24.20
C ASN A 84 7.91 2.05 23.08
N PHE A 85 6.74 1.45 22.86
CA PHE A 85 6.57 0.41 21.84
C PHE A 85 6.72 0.89 20.37
N ILE A 86 6.58 2.19 20.10
CA ILE A 86 6.72 2.80 18.77
C ILE A 86 8.10 3.42 18.62
N GLY A 87 8.50 4.24 19.59
CA GLY A 87 9.81 4.89 19.62
C GLY A 87 10.92 3.88 19.52
N ASP A 88 10.87 2.81 20.32
CA ASP A 88 11.88 1.74 20.29
C ASP A 88 11.89 1.02 18.94
N LYS A 89 10.72 0.79 18.32
CA LYS A 89 10.66 0.21 16.97
C LYS A 89 11.31 1.13 15.92
N ILE A 90 11.04 2.42 15.97
CA ILE A 90 11.57 3.39 15.01
C ILE A 90 13.08 3.57 15.21
N ASN A 91 13.54 3.70 16.45
CA ASN A 91 14.98 3.77 16.78
C ASN A 91 15.70 2.51 16.31
N ASN A 92 15.14 1.32 16.56
CA ASN A 92 15.68 0.07 16.03
C ASN A 92 15.76 0.06 14.49
N PHE A 93 14.80 0.66 13.78
CA PHE A 93 14.89 0.82 12.32
C PHE A 93 16.02 1.77 11.90
N ILE A 94 16.17 2.90 12.59
CA ILE A 94 17.20 3.91 12.31
C ILE A 94 18.59 3.34 12.59
N ASP A 95 18.80 2.76 13.77
CA ASP A 95 20.08 2.18 14.18
C ASP A 95 20.49 1.02 13.28
N ALA A 96 19.52 0.17 12.89
CA ALA A 96 19.78 -0.93 11.96
C ALA A 96 20.08 -0.45 10.53
N SER A 97 19.53 0.70 10.12
CA SER A 97 19.88 1.30 8.82
C SER A 97 21.29 1.88 8.80
N ASN A 98 21.72 2.52 9.89
CA ASN A 98 23.04 3.15 10.00
C ASN A 98 24.19 2.15 10.12
N THR A 99 23.93 0.98 10.73
CA THR A 99 24.95 -0.04 10.97
C THR A 99 24.97 -1.14 9.92
N GLN A 100 24.11 -1.08 8.88
CA GLN A 100 23.76 -2.23 8.02
C GLN A 100 23.49 -3.51 8.84
N SER A 101 23.07 -3.34 10.11
CA SER A 101 22.93 -4.46 11.00
C SER A 101 21.64 -5.16 10.62
N VAL A 102 21.78 -6.46 10.36
CA VAL A 102 20.65 -7.36 10.29
C VAL A 102 19.99 -7.26 11.65
N ALA A 103 18.89 -6.51 11.76
CA ALA A 103 18.13 -6.41 12.99
C ALA A 103 17.72 -7.84 13.34
N VAL A 104 18.42 -8.46 14.29
CA VAL A 104 18.19 -9.86 14.70
C VAL A 104 16.87 -9.86 15.47
N SER A 105 15.75 -9.76 14.75
CA SER A 105 14.42 -9.90 15.34
C SER A 105 14.19 -11.38 15.62
N GLN A 106 14.53 -12.28 14.69
CA GLN A 106 14.39 -13.74 14.86
C GLN A 106 15.42 -14.50 13.98
N ILE A 107 16.01 -15.56 14.54
CA ILE A 107 16.71 -16.57 13.73
C ILE A 107 15.63 -17.54 13.24
N VAL A 108 15.19 -17.38 12.00
CA VAL A 108 14.24 -18.32 11.37
C VAL A 108 15.07 -19.27 10.53
N GLU A 109 15.07 -20.57 10.88
CA GLU A 109 15.82 -21.62 10.16
C GLU A 109 17.33 -21.33 10.02
N GLY A 110 17.96 -20.75 11.05
CA GLY A 110 19.38 -20.41 11.02
C GLY A 110 19.73 -19.17 10.19
N LYS A 111 18.74 -18.46 9.63
CA LYS A 111 18.92 -17.24 8.83
C LYS A 111 18.52 -16.01 9.64
N ARG A 112 19.15 -14.88 9.32
CA ARG A 112 18.91 -13.60 10.01
C ARG A 112 17.90 -12.77 9.21
N GLU A 113 16.84 -12.29 9.84
CA GLU A 113 15.85 -11.42 9.19
C GLU A 113 16.36 -9.98 9.07
N ALA A 114 16.26 -9.38 7.89
CA ALA A 114 16.54 -7.97 7.69
C ALA A 114 15.32 -7.11 8.03
N ASN A 115 15.55 -5.92 8.58
CA ASN A 115 14.46 -4.94 8.73
C ASN A 115 13.83 -4.57 7.36
N ARG A 116 12.64 -3.96 7.36
CA ARG A 116 11.85 -3.68 6.14
C ARG A 116 12.58 -2.77 5.13
N ILE A 117 13.39 -1.82 5.61
CA ILE A 117 14.15 -0.89 4.76
C ILE A 117 15.36 -1.60 4.15
N TYR A 118 16.16 -2.29 4.96
CA TYR A 118 17.31 -3.05 4.50
C TYR A 118 16.90 -4.20 3.59
N SER A 119 15.74 -4.82 3.84
CA SER A 119 15.11 -5.77 2.92
C SER A 119 14.84 -5.16 1.55
N MET A 120 14.37 -3.91 1.49
CA MET A 120 14.17 -3.21 0.21
C MET A 120 15.51 -2.92 -0.47
N ILE A 121 16.53 -2.46 0.27
CA ILE A 121 17.88 -2.21 -0.28
C ILE A 121 18.42 -3.49 -0.92
N ILE A 122 18.38 -4.62 -0.21
CA ILE A 122 18.78 -5.93 -0.74
C ILE A 122 17.96 -6.30 -1.98
N SER A 123 16.65 -6.03 -1.97
CA SER A 123 15.76 -6.33 -3.11
C SER A 123 16.12 -5.52 -4.35
N VAL A 124 16.47 -4.25 -4.18
CA VAL A 124 16.95 -3.37 -5.25
C VAL A 124 18.30 -3.86 -5.79
N GLU A 125 19.26 -4.17 -4.92
CA GLU A 125 20.56 -4.69 -5.38
C GLU A 125 20.42 -6.00 -6.17
N ARG A 126 19.54 -6.90 -5.72
CA ARG A 126 19.23 -8.15 -6.42
C ARG A 126 18.52 -7.91 -7.76
N SER A 127 17.60 -6.96 -7.82
CA SER A 127 16.88 -6.63 -9.07
C SER A 127 17.76 -5.91 -10.08
N LEU A 128 18.79 -5.18 -9.66
CA LEU A 128 19.77 -4.63 -10.60
C LEU A 128 20.61 -5.72 -11.27
N LYS A 129 20.88 -6.84 -10.58
CA LYS A 129 21.55 -8.01 -11.21
C LYS A 129 20.64 -8.77 -12.17
N ASN A 130 19.35 -8.84 -11.87
CA ASN A 130 18.36 -9.47 -12.73
C ASN A 130 17.09 -8.60 -12.81
N PRO A 131 17.03 -7.67 -13.78
CA PRO A 131 15.95 -6.69 -13.89
C PRO A 131 14.56 -7.28 -14.17
N LEU A 132 14.50 -8.50 -14.70
CA LEU A 132 13.26 -9.22 -14.98
C LEU A 132 12.75 -10.05 -13.79
N GLY A 133 13.56 -10.17 -12.74
CA GLY A 133 13.23 -10.96 -11.55
C GLY A 133 13.58 -12.45 -11.69
N TYR A 134 13.49 -13.15 -10.57
CA TYR A 134 13.88 -14.56 -10.44
C TYR A 134 12.68 -15.52 -10.44
N GLY A 135 11.47 -15.02 -10.68
CA GLY A 135 10.23 -15.79 -10.58
C GLY A 135 10.03 -16.34 -9.18
N TYR A 136 9.61 -17.60 -9.08
CA TYR A 136 9.44 -18.30 -7.81
C TYR A 136 10.72 -18.97 -7.29
N ASP A 137 11.83 -18.93 -8.03
CA ASP A 137 13.12 -19.46 -7.58
C ASP A 137 13.82 -18.45 -6.65
N MET A 138 13.31 -18.38 -5.42
CA MET A 138 13.86 -17.52 -4.37
C MET A 138 15.26 -17.98 -3.92
N GLU A 139 15.66 -19.22 -4.19
CA GLU A 139 17.03 -19.69 -3.91
C GLU A 139 18.03 -19.16 -4.93
N ALA A 140 17.67 -19.07 -6.21
CA ALA A 140 18.48 -18.38 -7.22
C ALA A 140 18.62 -16.88 -6.87
N ALA A 141 17.51 -16.23 -6.48
CA ALA A 141 17.55 -14.85 -6.01
C ALA A 141 18.49 -14.67 -4.80
N ARG A 142 18.48 -15.60 -3.86
CA ARG A 142 19.33 -15.57 -2.66
C ARG A 142 20.80 -15.79 -2.99
N ARG A 143 21.11 -16.73 -3.90
CA ARG A 143 22.49 -17.04 -4.35
C ARG A 143 23.09 -15.99 -5.27
N SER A 144 22.28 -15.12 -5.88
CA SER A 144 22.73 -14.06 -6.79
C SER A 144 23.75 -13.09 -6.16
N ILE A 145 23.67 -12.89 -4.84
CA ILE A 145 24.60 -12.05 -4.06
C ILE A 145 25.00 -12.81 -2.80
N PRO A 146 26.20 -13.44 -2.77
CA PRO A 146 26.66 -14.23 -1.63
C PRO A 146 26.65 -13.48 -0.29
N LYS A 147 26.91 -12.17 -0.30
CA LYS A 147 26.82 -11.29 0.89
C LYS A 147 25.47 -11.41 1.63
N TYR A 148 24.39 -11.70 0.90
CA TYR A 148 23.03 -11.74 1.43
C TYR A 148 22.43 -13.15 1.47
N SER A 149 23.23 -14.20 1.29
CA SER A 149 22.72 -15.58 1.22
C SER A 149 22.01 -16.00 2.51
N ASN A 150 22.47 -15.51 3.66
CA ASN A 150 21.94 -15.90 4.97
C ASN A 150 20.92 -14.87 5.53
N ILE A 151 20.43 -13.97 4.69
CA ILE A 151 19.50 -12.92 5.08
C ILE A 151 18.11 -13.20 4.49
N LEU A 152 17.11 -13.20 5.37
CA LEU A 152 15.71 -13.23 4.99
C LEU A 152 15.19 -11.81 4.82
N THR A 153 14.59 -11.53 3.66
CA THR A 153 13.95 -10.25 3.38
C THR A 153 12.49 -10.33 3.75
N VAL A 154 11.98 -9.26 4.34
CA VAL A 154 10.58 -9.16 4.73
C VAL A 154 10.01 -7.88 4.15
N ASN A 155 9.86 -7.71 2.84
CA ASN A 155 9.26 -6.50 2.28
C ASN A 155 8.34 -6.87 1.13
N GLY A 156 7.05 -6.52 1.19
CA GLY A 156 6.10 -6.96 0.17
C GLY A 156 6.38 -6.37 -1.22
N LEU A 157 6.79 -5.11 -1.29
CA LEU A 157 7.19 -4.50 -2.57
C LEU A 157 8.55 -5.05 -3.03
N GLY A 158 9.47 -5.28 -2.10
CA GLY A 158 10.75 -5.94 -2.37
C GLY A 158 10.57 -7.36 -2.92
N ASP A 159 9.63 -8.13 -2.37
CA ASP A 159 9.30 -9.47 -2.84
C ASP A 159 8.76 -9.45 -4.27
N ILE A 160 7.88 -8.49 -4.59
CA ILE A 160 7.39 -8.31 -5.96
C ILE A 160 8.55 -7.96 -6.90
N LEU A 161 9.42 -7.05 -6.48
CA LEU A 161 10.59 -6.62 -7.24
C LEU A 161 11.57 -7.78 -7.49
N ILE A 162 11.82 -8.64 -6.50
CA ILE A 162 12.69 -9.81 -6.66
C ILE A 162 12.04 -10.86 -7.58
N LYS A 163 10.75 -11.14 -7.41
CA LYS A 163 10.06 -12.20 -8.17
C LYS A 163 9.83 -11.80 -9.62
N TRP A 164 9.35 -10.59 -9.86
CA TRP A 164 8.84 -10.15 -11.16
C TRP A 164 9.62 -8.97 -11.77
N GLY A 165 10.72 -8.57 -11.12
CA GLY A 165 11.56 -7.49 -11.61
C GLY A 165 10.87 -6.12 -11.56
N TRP A 166 11.49 -5.17 -12.24
CA TRP A 166 10.96 -3.80 -12.33
C TRP A 166 9.65 -3.74 -13.12
N ALA A 167 9.52 -4.57 -14.17
CA ALA A 167 8.30 -4.66 -14.96
C ALA A 167 7.11 -5.11 -14.11
N GLY A 168 7.29 -6.14 -13.28
CA GLY A 168 6.24 -6.60 -12.36
C GLY A 168 5.90 -5.58 -11.28
N LEU A 169 6.89 -4.87 -10.73
CA LEU A 169 6.63 -3.80 -9.76
C LEU A 169 5.83 -2.65 -10.38
N ILE A 170 6.17 -2.22 -11.60
CA ILE A 170 5.43 -1.18 -12.33
C ILE A 170 4.01 -1.65 -12.60
N LEU A 171 3.82 -2.86 -13.10
CA LEU A 171 2.50 -3.43 -13.35
C LEU A 171 1.67 -3.53 -12.06
N PHE A 172 2.30 -3.90 -10.94
CA PHE A 172 1.64 -3.93 -9.64
C PHE A 172 1.13 -2.55 -9.22
N ILE A 173 2.00 -1.53 -9.23
CA ILE A 173 1.62 -0.15 -8.86
C ILE A 173 0.54 0.39 -9.80
N PHE A 174 0.66 0.11 -11.11
CA PHE A 174 -0.35 0.48 -12.09
C PHE A 174 -1.71 -0.18 -11.83
N SER A 175 -1.71 -1.47 -11.51
CA SER A 175 -2.94 -2.23 -11.23
C SER A 175 -3.62 -1.76 -9.95
N VAL A 176 -2.86 -1.50 -8.89
CA VAL A 176 -3.37 -0.91 -7.64
C VAL A 176 -3.92 0.49 -7.92
N SER A 177 -3.24 1.30 -8.72
CA SER A 177 -3.73 2.62 -9.13
C SER A 177 -5.07 2.52 -9.86
N LYS A 178 -5.22 1.54 -10.77
CA LYS A 178 -6.46 1.27 -11.49
C LYS A 178 -7.59 0.85 -10.53
N PHE A 179 -7.29 0.02 -9.53
CA PHE A 179 -8.24 -0.38 -8.50
C PHE A 179 -8.70 0.82 -7.64
N ILE A 180 -7.78 1.68 -7.20
CA ILE A 180 -8.15 2.85 -6.38
C ILE A 180 -9.00 3.83 -7.20
N ARG A 181 -8.66 4.05 -8.48
CA ARG A 181 -9.50 4.84 -9.39
C ARG A 181 -10.88 4.22 -9.60
N TYR A 182 -10.97 2.89 -9.67
CA TYR A 182 -12.25 2.21 -9.73
C TYR A 182 -13.10 2.45 -8.47
N LEU A 183 -12.50 2.34 -7.27
CA LEU A 183 -13.20 2.65 -6.02
C LEU A 183 -13.70 4.09 -5.97
N GLY A 184 -12.92 5.02 -6.52
CA GLY A 184 -13.24 6.44 -6.59
C GLY A 184 -13.87 6.90 -7.90
N ARG A 185 -14.47 6.01 -8.70
CA ARG A 185 -14.94 6.37 -10.06
C ARG A 185 -15.94 7.54 -10.10
N ASP A 186 -16.68 7.73 -9.02
CA ASP A 186 -17.66 8.83 -8.87
C ASP A 186 -17.00 10.14 -8.39
N THR A 187 -15.69 10.12 -8.12
CA THR A 187 -14.91 11.23 -7.55
C THR A 187 -13.57 11.43 -8.28
N ASN A 188 -13.36 12.55 -8.95
CA ASN A 188 -12.09 12.84 -9.62
C ASN A 188 -11.08 13.60 -8.73
N ASP A 189 -11.05 13.30 -7.43
CA ASP A 189 -10.16 13.99 -6.49
C ASP A 189 -8.75 13.37 -6.51
N LEU A 190 -7.82 14.09 -7.14
CA LEU A 190 -6.42 13.69 -7.26
C LEU A 190 -5.73 13.56 -5.88
N THR A 191 -6.08 14.42 -4.92
CA THR A 191 -5.48 14.40 -3.58
C THR A 191 -5.91 13.13 -2.85
N MET A 192 -7.20 12.77 -2.92
CA MET A 192 -7.70 11.50 -2.39
C MET A 192 -6.99 10.30 -3.02
N PHE A 193 -6.88 10.29 -4.35
CA PHE A 193 -6.21 9.21 -5.08
C PHE A 193 -4.75 9.04 -4.62
N ILE A 194 -3.97 10.13 -4.58
CA ILE A 194 -2.55 10.08 -4.20
C ILE A 194 -2.39 9.58 -2.76
N LEU A 195 -3.17 10.12 -1.82
CA LEU A 195 -3.04 9.77 -0.40
C LEU A 195 -3.46 8.32 -0.14
N PHE A 196 -4.51 7.82 -0.80
CA PHE A 196 -4.92 6.42 -0.67
C PHE A 196 -3.93 5.45 -1.33
N LEU A 197 -3.37 5.82 -2.49
CA LEU A 197 -2.31 5.03 -3.11
C LEU A 197 -1.10 4.94 -2.18
N PHE A 198 -0.70 6.07 -1.58
CA PHE A 198 0.41 6.09 -0.65
C PHE A 198 0.13 5.26 0.62
N SER A 199 -1.05 5.38 1.22
CA SER A 199 -1.48 4.53 2.35
C SER A 199 -1.37 3.04 2.02
N PHE A 200 -1.84 2.63 0.84
CA PHE A 200 -1.78 1.22 0.42
C PHE A 200 -0.34 0.74 0.22
N LEU A 201 0.50 1.56 -0.42
CA LEU A 201 1.91 1.23 -0.67
C LEU A 201 2.72 1.14 0.63
N ILE A 202 2.46 1.99 1.63
CA ILE A 202 3.05 1.89 2.97
C ILE A 202 2.76 0.53 3.60
N CYS A 203 1.50 0.10 3.57
CA CYS A 203 1.10 -1.20 4.12
C CYS A 203 1.75 -2.37 3.37
N CYS A 204 1.85 -2.27 2.03
CA CYS A 204 2.52 -3.26 1.19
C CYS A 204 4.03 -3.33 1.41
N PHE A 205 4.68 -2.18 1.63
CA PHE A 205 6.10 -2.13 1.97
C PHE A 205 6.38 -2.84 3.31
N SER A 206 5.50 -2.64 4.28
CA SER A 206 5.69 -3.14 5.64
C SER A 206 5.36 -4.62 5.84
N ASN A 207 4.69 -5.30 4.91
CA ASN A 207 4.22 -6.69 5.12
C ASN A 207 4.52 -7.55 3.90
N PRO A 208 4.85 -8.85 4.06
CA PRO A 208 5.00 -9.74 2.92
C PRO A 208 3.61 -9.97 2.29
N ILE A 209 3.41 -9.52 1.05
CA ILE A 209 2.11 -9.58 0.35
C ILE A 209 2.07 -10.63 -0.76
N SER A 210 3.23 -11.20 -1.11
CA SER A 210 3.38 -11.95 -2.36
C SER A 210 2.55 -13.25 -2.45
N VAL A 211 2.05 -13.76 -1.32
CA VAL A 211 1.17 -14.94 -1.24
C VAL A 211 -0.27 -14.61 -0.83
N ASN A 212 -0.61 -13.33 -0.68
CA ASN A 212 -1.90 -12.93 -0.16
C ASN A 212 -2.96 -12.85 -1.26
N SER A 213 -3.95 -13.75 -1.22
CA SER A 213 -5.05 -13.80 -2.19
C SER A 213 -5.83 -12.49 -2.27
N LEU A 214 -6.03 -11.77 -1.16
CA LEU A 214 -6.76 -10.50 -1.16
C LEU A 214 -6.04 -9.44 -1.99
N ILE A 215 -4.71 -9.40 -1.93
CA ILE A 215 -3.90 -8.44 -2.69
C ILE A 215 -3.91 -8.78 -4.17
N TRP A 216 -3.80 -10.06 -4.50
CA TRP A 216 -3.91 -10.48 -5.90
C TRP A 216 -5.31 -10.25 -6.46
N SER A 217 -6.38 -10.40 -5.66
CA SER A 217 -7.72 -9.99 -6.06
C SER A 217 -7.77 -8.49 -6.37
N ILE A 218 -7.18 -7.62 -5.54
CA ILE A 218 -7.11 -6.18 -5.79
C ILE A 218 -6.35 -5.84 -7.08
N VAL A 219 -5.24 -6.55 -7.34
CA VAL A 219 -4.43 -6.37 -8.55
C VAL A 219 -5.19 -6.82 -9.81
N LEU A 220 -5.93 -7.93 -9.75
CA LEU A 220 -6.59 -8.52 -10.91
C LEU A 220 -7.99 -7.95 -11.18
N LEU A 221 -8.72 -7.54 -10.14
CA LEU A 221 -10.10 -7.06 -10.24
C LEU A 221 -10.32 -5.98 -11.31
N PRO A 222 -9.44 -4.97 -11.47
CA PRO A 222 -9.59 -3.99 -12.53
C PRO A 222 -9.60 -4.62 -13.92
N TYR A 223 -8.86 -5.69 -14.19
CA TYR A 223 -8.82 -6.28 -15.53
C TYR A 223 -10.05 -7.14 -15.83
N ILE A 224 -10.76 -7.59 -14.79
CA ILE A 224 -12.00 -8.35 -14.91
C ILE A 224 -13.20 -7.42 -15.07
N ILE A 225 -13.27 -6.33 -14.29
CA ILE A 225 -14.41 -5.41 -14.36
C ILE A 225 -14.32 -4.50 -15.60
N PHE A 226 -13.13 -3.96 -15.90
CA PHE A 226 -12.98 -3.03 -17.01
C PHE A 226 -13.02 -3.71 -18.39
N SER A 227 -12.96 -5.05 -18.48
CA SER A 227 -13.24 -5.73 -19.74
C SER A 227 -14.71 -5.61 -20.14
N ASP A 228 -15.62 -5.56 -19.16
CA ASP A 228 -17.07 -5.51 -19.40
C ASP A 228 -17.54 -4.09 -19.77
N ASP A 229 -17.03 -3.05 -19.09
CA ASP A 229 -17.36 -1.65 -19.42
C ASP A 229 -17.06 -1.31 -20.89
N SER A 230 -15.96 -1.86 -21.44
CA SER A 230 -15.56 -1.65 -22.84
C SER A 230 -16.49 -2.34 -23.86
N GLN A 231 -17.23 -3.37 -23.44
CA GLN A 231 -18.21 -4.07 -24.26
C GLN A 231 -19.55 -3.34 -24.25
N ASP A 232 -19.94 -2.79 -23.10
CA ASP A 232 -21.17 -2.00 -22.97
C ASP A 232 -21.07 -0.67 -23.73
N GLU A 233 -19.92 0.00 -23.67
CA GLU A 233 -19.68 1.23 -24.43
C GLU A 233 -19.73 0.96 -25.95
N LYS A 234 -19.19 -0.18 -26.40
CA LYS A 234 -19.28 -0.62 -27.81
C LYS A 234 -20.70 -0.99 -28.22
N LYS A 235 -21.49 -1.62 -27.33
CA LYS A 235 -22.92 -1.93 -27.59
C LYS A 235 -23.74 -0.65 -27.73
N VAL A 236 -23.56 0.32 -26.84
CA VAL A 236 -24.24 1.62 -26.92
C VAL A 236 -23.89 2.34 -28.22
N LEU A 237 -22.62 2.36 -28.61
CA LEU A 237 -22.19 2.97 -29.87
C LEU A 237 -22.70 2.21 -31.11
N SER A 238 -22.82 0.88 -31.05
CA SER A 238 -23.40 0.08 -32.14
C SER A 238 -24.91 0.27 -32.31
N ASN A 239 -25.62 0.52 -31.21
CA ASN A 239 -27.07 0.80 -31.24
C ASN A 239 -27.38 2.23 -31.71
N CYS A 240 -26.49 3.20 -31.46
CA CYS A 240 -26.62 4.54 -32.04
C CYS A 240 -26.39 4.56 -33.56
N ASN A 241 -25.57 3.64 -34.09
CA ASN A 241 -25.27 3.56 -35.52
C ASN A 241 -26.28 2.71 -36.33
N SER A 242 -27.22 2.02 -35.68
CA SER A 242 -28.27 1.20 -36.31
C SER A 242 -29.67 1.85 -36.23
N GLY A 243 -29.75 3.13 -35.83
CA GLY A 243 -30.96 3.92 -35.92
C GLY A 243 -31.30 4.23 -37.38
N ASP A 244 -32.07 3.33 -38.01
CA ASP A 244 -32.77 3.56 -39.28
C ASP A 244 -33.54 4.88 -39.20
N VAL A 245 -33.04 5.87 -39.92
CA VAL A 245 -33.75 7.11 -40.22
C VAL A 245 -34.76 6.79 -41.32
N SER A 246 -35.92 6.27 -40.94
CA SER A 246 -37.12 6.33 -41.77
C SER A 246 -37.96 7.53 -41.34
N ILE A 247 -37.75 8.66 -42.01
CA ILE A 247 -38.64 9.83 -41.95
C ILE A 247 -39.51 9.79 -43.22
N PRO A 248 -40.85 9.90 -43.11
CA PRO A 248 -41.75 9.99 -44.27
C PRO A 248 -41.58 11.28 -45.07
#